data_AF-A0A7X6VTC7-F1
#
_entry.id   AF-A0A7X6VTC7-F1
#
_cell.length_a   1.000
_cell.length_b   1.000
_cell.length_c   1.000
_cell.angle_alpha   90.00
_cell.angle_beta   90.00
_cell.angle_gamma   90.00
#
_symmetry.space_group_name_H-M   'P 1'
#
loop_
_entity.id
_entity.type
_entity.pdbx_description
1 polymer ?
#
loop_
_entity_poly.entity_id
_entity_poly.type
_entity_poly.pdbx_seq_one_letter_code
_entity_poly.pdbx_strand_id
1 'polypeptide(L)'
;MEGNNILNDIAERTGGDIYLGVVGPVRTGKSTFIKRFMELMVMPNIKDIYERERARDELPQSGAGKTITTTEPKFVPNEAVELTTNSGLNLKVRLVDCVGYAVEGALGYEEDDEPRMVKTPWVDYEVPFEEAAEIGTRKVIADHSTIGIVITTDGSISELPRSNYIEPEERVIYELK
;
A
#
# COMPACT_ATOMS: atom_id res chain seq x y z
N MET A 1 -9.16 -31.59 9.85
CA MET A 1 -8.28 -30.53 9.34
C MET A 1 -9.17 -29.47 8.71
N GLU A 2 -9.65 -28.52 9.50
CA GLU A 2 -10.36 -27.33 8.98
C GLU A 2 -9.29 -26.31 8.58
N GLY A 3 -8.67 -26.53 7.42
CA GLY A 3 -7.61 -25.67 6.91
C GLY A 3 -8.16 -24.70 5.88
N ASN A 4 -8.17 -23.41 6.21
CA ASN A 4 -8.17 -22.27 5.29
C ASN A 4 -9.18 -22.29 4.12
N ASN A 5 -10.48 -22.29 4.40
CA ASN A 5 -11.49 -21.99 3.36
C ASN A 5 -11.69 -20.48 3.11
N ILE A 6 -11.07 -19.60 3.91
CA ILE A 6 -11.29 -18.15 3.86
C ILE A 6 -10.90 -17.56 2.50
N LEU A 7 -9.78 -17.99 1.90
CA LEU A 7 -9.37 -17.47 0.59
C LEU A 7 -10.30 -17.91 -0.54
N ASN A 8 -10.83 -19.13 -0.46
CA ASN A 8 -11.85 -19.62 -1.38
C ASN A 8 -13.14 -18.79 -1.24
N ASP A 9 -13.60 -18.59 -0.01
CA ASP A 9 -14.80 -17.81 0.28
C ASP A 9 -14.66 -16.35 -0.20
N ILE A 10 -13.49 -15.73 -0.02
CA ILE A 10 -13.20 -14.39 -0.52
C ILE A 10 -13.25 -14.39 -2.04
N ALA A 11 -12.57 -15.32 -2.71
CA ALA A 11 -12.55 -15.40 -4.16
C ALA A 11 -13.93 -15.63 -4.77
N GLU A 12 -14.75 -16.51 -4.19
CA GLU A 12 -16.11 -16.73 -4.65
C GLU A 12 -16.96 -15.45 -4.53
N ARG A 13 -16.81 -14.70 -3.45
CA ARG A 13 -17.55 -13.44 -3.24
C ARG A 13 -17.06 -12.30 -4.11
N THR A 14 -15.78 -12.28 -4.47
CA THR A 14 -15.20 -11.23 -5.32
C THR A 14 -15.10 -11.60 -6.79
N GLY A 15 -15.56 -12.79 -7.19
CA GLY A 15 -15.42 -13.28 -8.57
C GLY A 15 -13.97 -13.57 -8.96
N GLY A 16 -13.09 -13.80 -7.99
CA GLY A 16 -11.67 -14.10 -8.16
C GLY A 16 -10.77 -12.86 -8.16
N ASP A 17 -11.31 -11.64 -8.18
CA ASP A 17 -10.54 -10.40 -8.12
C ASP A 17 -10.23 -10.05 -6.64
N ILE A 18 -8.94 -10.01 -6.28
CA ILE A 18 -8.48 -9.72 -4.92
C ILE A 18 -7.56 -8.50 -4.95
N TYR A 19 -8.00 -7.44 -4.27
CA TYR A 19 -7.22 -6.23 -4.07
C TYR A 19 -6.61 -6.25 -2.67
N LEU A 20 -5.28 -6.16 -2.60
CA LEU A 20 -4.53 -6.08 -1.35
C LEU A 20 -4.23 -4.61 -1.04
N GLY A 21 -4.96 -4.04 -0.10
CA GLY A 21 -4.71 -2.68 0.38
C GLY A 21 -3.60 -2.71 1.43
N VAL A 22 -2.41 -2.20 1.09
CA VAL A 22 -1.29 -2.15 2.04
C VAL A 22 -1.28 -0.78 2.72
N VAL A 23 -1.59 -0.76 4.01
CA VAL A 23 -1.82 0.46 4.79
C VAL A 23 -0.96 0.53 6.04
N GLY A 24 -0.81 1.72 6.59
CA GLY A 24 0.03 1.98 7.76
C GLY A 24 0.71 3.35 7.68
N PRO A 25 1.37 3.78 8.76
CA PRO A 25 2.06 5.08 8.78
C PRO A 25 3.16 5.18 7.72
N VAL A 26 3.60 6.40 7.40
CA VAL A 26 4.81 6.58 6.58
C VAL A 26 6.02 5.94 7.25
N ARG A 27 7.04 5.58 6.46
CA ARG A 27 8.31 5.01 6.96
C ARG A 27 8.20 3.68 7.74
N THR A 28 7.06 2.99 7.70
CA THR A 28 6.91 1.63 8.29
C THR A 28 7.35 0.49 7.37
N GLY A 29 7.72 0.78 6.12
CA GLY A 29 8.19 -0.24 5.16
C GLY A 29 7.13 -0.76 4.20
N LYS A 30 5.98 -0.08 4.04
CA LYS A 30 4.91 -0.46 3.10
C LYS A 30 5.41 -0.75 1.68
N SER A 31 6.10 0.20 1.07
CA SER A 31 6.63 0.03 -0.30
C SER A 31 7.67 -1.09 -0.39
N THR A 32 8.44 -1.35 0.68
CA THR A 32 9.37 -2.49 0.75
C THR A 32 8.61 -3.82 0.78
N PHE A 33 7.54 -3.91 1.56
CA PHE A 33 6.66 -5.09 1.58
C PHE A 33 6.05 -5.33 0.19
N ILE A 34 5.48 -4.31 -0.44
CA ILE A 34 4.87 -4.41 -1.78
C ILE A 34 5.89 -4.90 -2.79
N LYS A 35 7.08 -4.29 -2.83
CA LYS A 35 8.16 -4.70 -3.73
C LYS A 35 8.52 -6.18 -3.54
N ARG A 36 8.76 -6.61 -2.30
CA ARG A 36 9.12 -8.01 -2.00
C ARG A 36 7.99 -8.98 -2.31
N PHE A 37 6.76 -8.64 -1.99
CA PHE A 37 5.59 -9.46 -2.31
C PHE A 37 5.45 -9.63 -3.82
N MET A 38 5.59 -8.54 -4.57
CA MET A 38 5.57 -8.57 -6.02
C MET A 38 6.67 -9.47 -6.60
N GLU A 39 7.93 -9.28 -6.16
CA GLU A 39 9.08 -10.06 -6.63
C GLU A 39 8.95 -11.56 -6.34
N LEU A 40 8.45 -11.92 -5.15
CA LEU A 40 8.45 -13.30 -4.67
C LEU A 40 7.17 -14.06 -5.03
N MET A 41 6.01 -13.39 -4.99
CA MET A 41 4.70 -14.04 -5.11
C MET A 41 4.04 -13.76 -6.46
N VAL A 42 4.23 -12.58 -7.05
CA VAL A 42 3.48 -12.15 -8.24
C VAL A 42 4.28 -12.37 -9.52
N MET A 43 5.48 -11.80 -9.61
CA MET A 43 6.32 -11.85 -10.81
C MET A 43 6.59 -13.25 -11.34
N PRO A 44 6.85 -14.29 -10.51
CA PRO A 44 7.09 -15.64 -11.02
C PRO A 44 5.93 -16.21 -11.84
N ASN A 45 4.71 -15.70 -11.64
CA ASN A 45 3.50 -16.15 -12.33
C ASN A 45 3.24 -15.44 -13.67
N ILE A 46 3.90 -14.31 -13.93
CA ILE A 46 3.80 -13.60 -15.21
C ILE A 46 4.66 -14.32 -16.25
N LYS A 47 4.02 -14.92 -17.27
CA LYS A 47 4.70 -15.71 -18.32
C LYS A 47 5.31 -14.85 -19.41
N ASP A 48 4.64 -13.77 -19.79
CA ASP A 48 5.12 -12.84 -20.80
C ASP A 48 6.26 -11.98 -20.24
N ILE A 49 7.38 -11.97 -20.94
CA ILE A 49 8.60 -11.28 -20.49
C ILE A 49 8.39 -9.76 -20.52
N TYR A 50 7.69 -9.22 -21.51
CA TYR A 50 7.42 -7.78 -21.61
C TYR A 50 6.43 -7.30 -20.54
N GLU A 51 5.42 -8.09 -20.20
CA GLU A 51 4.55 -7.83 -19.05
C GLU A 51 5.30 -7.89 -17.73
N ARG A 52 6.19 -8.87 -17.55
CA ARG A 52 6.98 -8.99 -16.33
C ARG A 52 7.93 -7.80 -16.16
N GLU A 53 8.58 -7.36 -17.24
CA GLU A 53 9.43 -6.16 -17.23
C GLU A 53 8.62 -4.90 -16.90
N ARG A 54 7.45 -4.72 -17.53
CA ARG A 54 6.53 -3.60 -17.22
C ARG A 54 6.10 -3.59 -15.75
N ALA A 55 5.66 -4.74 -15.23
CA ALA A 55 5.28 -4.88 -13.83
C ALA A 55 6.44 -4.58 -12.86
N ARG A 56 7.68 -4.85 -13.27
CA ARG A 56 8.88 -4.49 -12.50
C ARG A 56 9.13 -2.99 -12.49
N ASP A 57 9.00 -2.34 -13.64
CA ASP A 57 9.18 -0.89 -13.76
C ASP A 57 8.09 -0.11 -13.02
N GLU A 58 6.91 -0.71 -12.86
CA GLU A 58 5.80 -0.16 -12.08
C GLU A 58 5.98 -0.24 -10.57
N LEU A 59 6.91 -1.07 -10.07
CA LEU A 59 7.15 -1.24 -8.64
C LEU A 59 7.52 0.09 -7.98
N PRO A 60 7.08 0.29 -6.72
CA PRO A 60 7.50 1.46 -5.97
C PRO A 60 9.02 1.45 -5.85
N GLN A 61 9.63 2.55 -6.28
CA GLN A 61 11.05 2.75 -6.07
C GLN A 61 11.28 2.91 -4.57
N SER A 62 12.01 1.97 -3.99
CA SER A 62 12.43 2.06 -2.59
C SER A 62 13.44 3.22 -2.49
N GLY A 63 12.94 4.43 -2.28
CA GLY A 63 13.79 5.59 -2.07
C GLY A 63 14.63 5.37 -0.82
N ALA A 64 15.96 5.41 -0.96
CA ALA A 64 16.87 5.52 0.17
C ALA A 64 16.74 6.89 0.89
N GLY A 65 15.95 7.81 0.32
CA GLY A 65 15.69 9.14 0.86
C GLY A 65 14.77 9.09 2.08
N LYS A 66 14.98 10.03 3.00
CA LYS A 66 14.12 10.26 4.18
C LYS A 66 12.79 10.93 3.79
N THR A 67 12.77 11.61 2.63
CA THR A 67 11.64 12.39 2.10
C THR A 67 10.57 11.50 1.51
N ILE A 68 9.32 11.77 1.85
CA ILE A 68 8.16 11.11 1.26
C ILE A 68 7.95 11.63 -0.16
N THR A 69 7.97 10.71 -1.12
CA THR A 69 7.84 11.03 -2.55
C THR A 69 6.47 10.69 -3.12
N THR A 70 5.71 9.82 -2.44
CA THR A 70 4.42 9.32 -2.94
C THR A 70 3.31 10.29 -2.60
N THR A 71 2.64 10.85 -3.60
CA THR A 71 1.53 11.81 -3.43
C THR A 71 0.17 11.18 -3.68
N GLU A 72 0.12 10.04 -4.36
CA GLU A 72 -1.13 9.41 -4.77
C GLU A 72 -1.07 7.89 -4.61
N PRO A 73 -2.18 7.23 -4.23
CA PRO A 73 -2.23 5.78 -4.20
C PRO A 73 -1.97 5.19 -5.59
N LYS A 74 -1.12 4.16 -5.67
CA LYS A 74 -0.80 3.50 -6.93
C LYS A 74 -1.15 2.02 -6.87
N PHE A 75 -1.90 1.55 -7.87
CA PHE A 75 -2.10 0.12 -8.08
C PHE A 75 -0.88 -0.48 -8.75
N VAL A 76 -0.37 -1.57 -8.18
CA VAL A 76 0.80 -2.29 -8.68
C VAL A 76 0.54 -3.80 -8.65
N PRO A 77 0.60 -4.50 -9.80
CA PRO A 77 0.75 -3.96 -11.15
C PRO A 77 -0.53 -3.24 -11.65
N ASN A 78 -0.40 -2.49 -12.74
CA ASN A 78 -1.51 -1.78 -13.38
C ASN A 78 -2.62 -2.74 -13.85
N GLU A 79 -2.24 -3.92 -14.34
CA GLU A 79 -3.17 -4.99 -14.68
C GLU A 79 -3.09 -6.10 -13.63
N ALA A 80 -4.21 -6.77 -13.33
CA ALA A 80 -4.22 -7.83 -12.33
C ALA A 80 -3.48 -9.06 -12.83
N VAL A 81 -2.65 -9.66 -11.96
CA VAL A 81 -1.91 -10.89 -12.30
C VAL A 81 -2.63 -12.08 -11.71
N GLU A 82 -2.85 -13.10 -12.54
CA GLU A 82 -3.43 -14.36 -12.09
C GLU A 82 -2.39 -15.18 -11.30
N LEU A 83 -2.79 -15.62 -10.11
CA LEU A 83 -2.06 -16.48 -9.19
C LEU A 83 -2.88 -17.74 -8.94
N THR A 84 -2.24 -18.89 -9.04
CA THR A 84 -2.85 -20.16 -8.62
C THR A 84 -2.28 -20.55 -7.27
N THR A 85 -3.12 -20.64 -6.25
CA THR A 85 -2.69 -21.09 -4.92
C THR A 85 -2.40 -22.59 -4.93
N ASN A 86 -1.68 -23.08 -3.92
CA ASN A 86 -1.44 -24.52 -3.75
C ASN A 86 -2.73 -25.36 -3.62
N SER A 87 -3.86 -24.73 -3.30
CA SER A 87 -5.18 -25.36 -3.22
C SER A 87 -5.91 -25.44 -4.57
N GLY A 88 -5.32 -24.91 -5.65
CA GLY A 88 -5.90 -24.90 -7.01
C GLY A 88 -6.82 -23.71 -7.30
N LEU A 89 -7.01 -22.79 -6.33
CA LEU A 89 -7.78 -21.57 -6.52
C LEU A 89 -7.02 -20.56 -7.39
N ASN A 90 -7.67 -20.06 -8.43
CA ASN A 90 -7.17 -18.96 -9.27
C ASN A 90 -7.66 -17.62 -8.74
N LEU A 91 -6.72 -16.69 -8.55
CA LEU A 91 -6.93 -15.36 -7.98
C LEU A 91 -6.29 -14.32 -8.87
N LYS A 92 -6.93 -13.18 -9.10
CA LYS A 92 -6.32 -12.03 -9.75
C LYS A 92 -5.92 -11.03 -8.68
N VAL A 93 -4.62 -10.77 -8.56
CA VAL A 93 -4.08 -9.94 -7.48
C VAL A 93 -3.56 -8.60 -7.99
N ARG A 94 -3.93 -7.53 -7.27
CA ARG A 94 -3.32 -6.19 -7.39
C ARG A 94 -3.08 -5.64 -5.99
N LEU A 95 -1.96 -4.96 -5.79
CA LEU A 95 -1.65 -4.26 -4.56
C LEU A 95 -1.93 -2.77 -4.73
N VAL A 96 -2.33 -2.12 -3.65
CA VAL A 96 -2.48 -0.67 -3.59
C VAL A 96 -1.43 -0.13 -2.63
N ASP A 97 -0.47 0.64 -3.15
CA ASP A 97 0.48 1.39 -2.33
C ASP A 97 -0.19 2.70 -1.91
N CYS A 98 -0.36 2.92 -0.61
CA CYS A 98 -0.81 4.20 -0.08
C CYS A 98 0.38 4.98 0.48
N VAL A 99 0.28 6.31 0.46
CA VAL A 99 1.25 7.20 1.12
C VAL A 99 1.40 6.79 2.60
N GLY A 100 0.26 6.56 3.26
CA GLY A 100 0.16 6.27 4.68
C GLY A 100 0.00 7.53 5.52
N TYR A 101 -0.38 7.35 6.79
CA TYR A 101 -0.59 8.46 7.71
C TYR A 101 0.73 9.14 8.08
N ALA A 102 0.68 10.44 8.29
CA ALA A 102 1.80 11.23 8.76
C ALA A 102 2.30 10.72 10.11
N VAL A 103 3.60 10.87 10.30
CA VAL A 103 4.32 10.55 11.53
C VAL A 103 5.14 11.78 11.87
N GLU A 104 5.07 12.22 13.11
CA GLU A 104 5.83 13.38 13.57
C GLU A 104 7.33 13.18 13.27
N GLY A 105 7.95 14.21 12.68
CA GLY A 105 9.36 14.20 12.28
C GLY A 105 9.64 13.53 10.93
N ALA A 106 8.63 13.01 10.22
CA ALA A 106 8.80 12.53 8.86
C ALA A 106 9.02 13.70 7.88
N LEU A 107 10.03 13.58 7.03
CA LEU A 107 10.38 14.62 6.06
C LEU A 107 9.52 14.54 4.80
N GLY A 108 9.16 15.70 4.24
CA GLY A 108 8.44 15.83 2.96
C GLY A 108 6.98 16.29 3.05
N TYR A 109 6.47 16.54 4.27
CA TYR A 109 5.17 17.17 4.53
C TYR A 109 5.22 18.70 4.48
N GLU A 110 6.39 19.29 4.74
CA GLU A 110 6.63 20.73 4.77
C GLU A 110 7.72 21.11 3.75
N GLU A 111 7.59 22.28 3.14
CA GLU A 111 8.54 22.92 2.23
C GLU A 111 8.63 24.40 2.62
N ASP A 112 9.85 24.92 2.89
CA ASP A 112 10.08 26.30 3.36
C ASP A 112 9.28 26.70 4.62
N ASP A 113 9.15 25.79 5.59
CA ASP A 113 8.35 25.94 6.83
C ASP A 113 6.83 26.12 6.59
N GLU A 114 6.34 25.89 5.36
CA GLU A 114 4.93 25.85 5.02
C GLU A 114 4.50 24.42 4.62
N PRO A 115 3.21 24.04 4.82
CA PRO A 115 2.71 22.76 4.34
C PRO A 115 2.91 22.62 2.84
N ARG A 116 3.51 21.50 2.42
CA ARG A 116 3.70 21.21 1.00
C ARG A 116 2.34 20.99 0.33
N MET A 117 1.97 21.87 -0.59
CA MET A 117 0.69 21.78 -1.30
C MET A 117 0.79 20.85 -2.50
N VAL A 118 -0.23 20.02 -2.72
CA VAL A 118 -0.30 19.08 -3.86
C VAL A 118 -1.69 19.05 -4.49
N LYS A 119 -1.72 18.73 -5.79
CA LYS A 119 -2.94 18.30 -6.47
C LYS A 119 -3.16 16.82 -6.23
N THR A 120 -4.41 16.42 -6.13
CA THR A 120 -4.81 15.02 -5.94
C THR A 120 -6.11 14.76 -6.71
N PRO A 121 -6.38 13.54 -7.20
CA PRO A 121 -7.61 13.24 -7.94
C PRO A 121 -8.88 13.28 -7.09
N TRP A 122 -8.75 13.41 -5.77
CA TRP A 122 -9.88 13.35 -4.84
C TRP A 122 -10.60 14.68 -4.64
N VAL A 123 -9.96 15.80 -4.97
CA VAL A 123 -10.50 17.16 -4.83
C VAL A 123 -10.03 18.07 -5.98
N ASP A 124 -10.84 19.06 -6.33
CA ASP A 124 -10.58 19.94 -7.48
C ASP A 124 -9.67 21.15 -7.15
N TYR A 125 -9.09 21.19 -5.96
CA TYR A 125 -8.21 22.25 -5.47
C TYR A 125 -6.94 21.68 -4.83
N GLU A 126 -5.89 22.51 -4.69
CA GLU A 126 -4.66 22.10 -4.00
C GLU A 126 -4.90 21.99 -2.50
N VAL A 127 -4.46 20.88 -1.92
CA VAL A 127 -4.55 20.57 -0.48
C VAL A 127 -3.16 20.32 0.10
N PRO A 128 -2.97 20.47 1.41
CA PRO A 128 -1.76 20.02 2.08
C PRO A 128 -1.48 18.54 1.78
N PHE A 129 -0.21 18.20 1.60
CA PHE A 129 0.23 16.84 1.30
C PHE A 129 -0.21 15.82 2.36
N GLU A 130 -0.23 16.22 3.63
CA GLU A 130 -0.77 15.42 4.73
C GLU A 130 -2.26 15.09 4.52
N GLU A 131 -3.08 16.09 4.21
CA GLU A 131 -4.51 15.91 3.95
C GLU A 131 -4.75 14.99 2.74
N ALA A 132 -4.00 15.18 1.65
CA ALA A 132 -4.07 14.30 0.48
C ALA A 132 -3.71 12.84 0.83
N ALA A 133 -2.68 12.63 1.65
CA ALA A 133 -2.25 11.32 2.10
C ALA A 133 -3.31 10.62 2.98
N GLU A 134 -3.98 11.38 3.85
CA GLU A 134 -5.07 10.87 4.69
C GLU A 134 -6.29 10.48 3.86
N ILE A 135 -6.75 11.36 2.96
CA ILE A 135 -7.89 11.09 2.08
C ILE A 135 -7.59 9.85 1.22
N GLY A 136 -6.40 9.79 0.62
CA GLY A 136 -5.97 8.65 -0.18
C GLY A 136 -5.95 7.35 0.62
N THR A 137 -5.36 7.35 1.82
CA THR A 137 -5.31 6.15 2.66
C THR A 137 -6.70 5.66 3.05
N ARG A 138 -7.60 6.56 3.44
CA ARG A 138 -8.99 6.22 3.78
C ARG A 138 -9.74 5.63 2.59
N LYS A 139 -9.55 6.18 1.39
CA LYS A 139 -10.15 5.66 0.16
C LYS A 139 -9.66 4.26 -0.19
N VAL A 140 -8.37 3.98 0.03
CA VAL A 140 -7.84 2.63 -0.15
C VAL A 140 -8.50 1.63 0.80
N ILE A 141 -8.63 2.01 2.07
CA ILE A 141 -9.26 1.16 3.09
C ILE A 141 -10.73 0.88 2.75
N ALA A 142 -11.52 1.93 2.49
CA ALA A 142 -12.97 1.82 2.35
C ALA A 142 -13.43 1.26 0.99
N ASP A 143 -12.77 1.68 -0.10
CA ASP A 143 -13.34 1.56 -1.44
C ASP A 143 -12.52 0.65 -2.38
N HIS A 144 -11.25 0.35 -2.04
CA HIS A 144 -10.30 -0.25 -3.00
C HIS A 144 -9.50 -1.44 -2.44
N SER A 145 -9.96 -2.06 -1.35
CA SER A 145 -9.32 -3.26 -0.79
C SER A 145 -10.32 -4.39 -0.52
N THR A 146 -9.95 -5.59 -0.93
CA THR A 146 -10.63 -6.84 -0.54
C THR A 146 -10.02 -7.38 0.75
N ILE A 147 -8.70 -7.25 0.88
CA ILE A 147 -7.93 -7.63 2.06
C ILE A 147 -7.05 -6.44 2.45
N GLY A 148 -7.24 -5.93 3.66
CA GLY A 148 -6.37 -4.93 4.27
C GLY A 148 -5.15 -5.58 4.92
N ILE A 149 -3.95 -5.09 4.58
CA ILE A 149 -2.68 -5.50 5.19
C ILE A 149 -2.10 -4.29 5.91
N VAL A 150 -1.98 -4.38 7.23
CA VAL A 150 -1.41 -3.30 8.05
C VAL A 150 0.07 -3.54 8.28
N ILE A 151 0.89 -2.54 7.99
CA ILE A 151 2.33 -2.55 8.24
C ILE A 151 2.66 -1.59 9.38
N THR A 152 3.10 -2.15 10.50
CA THR A 152 3.52 -1.43 11.72
C THR A 152 5.03 -1.50 11.89
N THR A 153 5.58 -0.71 12.81
CA THR A 153 7.01 -0.74 13.13
C THR A 153 7.26 -0.61 14.63
N ASP A 154 8.29 -1.30 15.12
CA ASP A 154 8.82 -1.08 16.47
C ASP A 154 9.77 0.14 16.55
N GLY A 155 9.96 0.85 15.43
CA GLY A 155 10.85 2.00 15.29
C GLY A 155 12.29 1.64 14.92
N SER A 156 12.66 0.35 14.91
CA SER A 156 14.06 -0.10 14.70
C SER A 156 14.60 0.13 13.29
N ILE A 157 13.72 0.31 12.31
CA ILE A 157 14.06 0.44 10.88
C ILE A 157 14.11 1.89 10.39
N SER A 158 13.88 2.86 11.28
CA SER A 158 13.80 4.28 10.93
C SER A 158 14.54 5.14 11.96
N GLU A 159 14.77 6.41 11.62
CA GLU A 159 15.31 7.39 12.57
C GLU A 159 14.24 7.98 13.50
N LEU A 160 12.96 7.67 13.25
CA LEU A 160 11.85 8.14 14.07
C LEU A 160 11.67 7.20 15.27
N PRO A 161 11.48 7.74 16.49
CA PRO A 161 11.29 6.92 17.67
C PRO A 161 9.94 6.18 17.63
N ARG A 162 9.85 5.03 18.30
CA ARG A 162 8.64 4.21 18.38
C ARG A 162 7.39 5.01 18.78
N SER A 163 7.55 5.95 19.71
CA SER A 163 6.46 6.81 20.22
C SER A 163 5.67 7.49 19.10
N ASN A 164 6.35 7.94 18.05
CA ASN A 164 5.75 8.72 16.97
C ASN A 164 4.82 7.87 16.09
N TYR A 165 4.97 6.54 16.14
CA TYR A 165 4.15 5.62 15.36
C TYR A 165 2.89 5.14 16.10
N ILE A 166 2.78 5.35 17.42
CA ILE A 166 1.69 4.78 18.22
C ILE A 166 0.32 5.32 17.75
N GLU A 167 0.15 6.63 17.76
CA GLU A 167 -1.12 7.27 17.39
C GLU A 167 -1.48 7.01 15.91
N PRO A 168 -0.56 7.17 14.93
CA PRO A 168 -0.86 6.82 13.54
C PRO A 168 -1.24 5.34 13.34
N GLU A 169 -0.62 4.40 14.07
CA GLU A 169 -0.99 2.98 13.99
C GLU A 169 -2.36 2.71 14.61
N GLU A 170 -2.67 3.28 15.77
CA GLU A 170 -4.00 3.17 16.40
C GLU A 170 -5.10 3.69 15.48
N ARG A 171 -4.84 4.82 14.80
CA ARG A 171 -5.75 5.39 13.82
C ARG A 171 -5.99 4.45 12.64
N VAL A 172 -4.93 3.88 12.05
CA VAL A 172 -5.06 2.91 10.93
C VAL A 172 -5.93 1.73 11.36
N ILE A 173 -5.69 1.18 12.54
CA ILE A 173 -6.47 0.05 13.07
C ILE A 173 -7.93 0.43 13.30
N TYR A 174 -8.21 1.64 13.77
CA TYR A 174 -9.57 2.12 13.94
C TYR A 174 -10.30 2.29 12.60
N GLU A 175 -9.64 2.84 11.58
CA GLU A 175 -10.24 3.05 10.25
C GLU A 175 -10.49 1.73 9.48
N LEU A 176 -9.87 0.63 9.87
CA LEU A 176 -10.10 -0.71 9.30
C LEU A 176 -11.27 -1.48 9.92
N LYS A 177 -11.89 -0.98 10.98
CA LYS A 177 -13.06 -1.59 11.62
C LYS A 177 -14.35 -1.27 10.86
#